data_AF-H6RNY7-F1
#
_entry.id   AF-H6RNY7-F1
#
_cell.length_a   1.000
_cell.length_b   1.000
_cell.length_c   1.000
_cell.angle_alpha   90.00
_cell.angle_beta   90.00
_cell.angle_gamma   90.00
#
_symmetry.space_group_name_H-M   'P 1'
#
loop_
_entity.id
_entity.type
_entity.pdbx_description
1 polymer ?
#
loop_
_entity_poly.entity_id
_entity_poly.type
_entity_poly.pdbx_seq_one_letter_code
_entity_poly.pdbx_strand_id
1 'polypeptide(L)' 'MAADPQDATVEELITYYRGVSGEHENWDDYRAAMVAEGRLVIRFRPGHAYGQLPG' A
#
# COMPACT_ATOMS: atom_id res chain seq x y z
N MET A 1 -7.48 -6.68 4.72
CA MET A 1 -6.24 -7.45 4.95
C MET A 1 -6.07 -8.29 3.71
N ALA A 2 -4.86 -8.30 3.15
CA ALA A 2 -4.53 -9.19 2.05
C ALA A 2 -4.62 -10.64 2.56
N ALA A 3 -5.61 -11.38 2.08
CA ALA A 3 -5.87 -12.78 2.41
C ALA A 3 -5.87 -13.66 1.15
N ASP A 4 -6.11 -13.07 -0.03
CA ASP A 4 -6.06 -13.75 -1.31
C ASP A 4 -5.31 -12.89 -2.35
N PRO A 5 -4.45 -13.46 -3.23
CA PRO A 5 -3.66 -12.69 -4.18
C PRO A 5 -4.48 -11.86 -5.18
N GLN A 6 -5.76 -12.17 -5.36
CA GLN A 6 -6.71 -11.46 -6.21
C GLN A 6 -7.72 -10.62 -5.41
N ASP A 7 -7.54 -10.47 -4.09
CA ASP A 7 -8.45 -9.65 -3.30
C ASP A 7 -8.28 -8.14 -3.53
N ALA A 8 -9.31 -7.39 -3.15
CA ALA A 8 -9.34 -5.94 -3.32
C ALA A 8 -8.27 -5.20 -2.47
N THR A 9 -7.80 -5.78 -1.36
CA THR A 9 -6.72 -5.18 -0.55
C THR A 9 -5.40 -5.24 -1.33
N VAL A 10 -5.12 -6.35 -2.00
CA VAL A 10 -3.93 -6.54 -2.84
C VAL A 10 -3.96 -5.61 -4.04
N GLU A 11 -5.10 -5.43 -4.71
CA GLU A 11 -5.23 -4.44 -5.79
C GLU A 11 -4.98 -2.99 -5.31
N GLU A 12 -5.45 -2.65 -4.11
CA GLU A 12 -5.18 -1.33 -3.52
C GLU A 12 -3.69 -1.14 -3.18
N LEU A 13 -3.02 -2.20 -2.68
CA LEU A 13 -1.56 -2.20 -2.44
C LEU A 13 -0.76 -2.04 -3.74
N ILE A 14 -1.17 -2.68 -4.83
CA ILE A 14 -0.56 -2.53 -6.15
C ILE A 14 -0.72 -1.10 -6.67
N THR A 15 -1.92 -0.54 -6.53
CA THR A 15 -2.21 0.86 -6.93
C THR A 15 -1.34 1.84 -6.14
N TYR A 16 -1.21 1.61 -4.82
CA TYR A 16 -0.33 2.39 -3.96
C TYR A 16 1.14 2.26 -4.38
N TYR A 17 1.63 1.05 -4.61
CA TYR A 17 3.00 0.80 -5.05
C TYR A 17 3.30 1.52 -6.36
N ARG A 18 2.41 1.42 -7.35
CA ARG A 18 2.57 2.13 -8.64
C ARG A 18 2.69 3.64 -8.48
N GLY A 19 1.92 4.23 -7.58
CA GLY A 19 1.97 5.66 -7.31
C GLY A 19 3.25 6.15 -6.65
N VAL A 20 3.95 5.28 -5.90
CA VAL A 20 5.14 5.66 -5.11
C VAL A 20 6.45 5.20 -5.75
N SER A 21 6.44 4.00 -6.33
CA SER A 21 7.64 3.27 -6.77
C SER A 21 7.61 2.89 -8.26
N GLY A 22 6.52 3.18 -8.98
CA GLY A 22 6.38 2.81 -10.39
C GLY A 22 6.04 1.32 -10.58
N GLU A 23 6.51 0.71 -11.66
CA GLU A 23 6.19 -0.69 -11.95
C GLU A 23 7.06 -1.68 -11.17
N HIS A 24 6.44 -2.75 -10.69
CA HIS A 24 7.14 -3.89 -10.13
C HIS A 24 7.59 -4.83 -11.25
N GLU A 25 8.77 -5.44 -11.12
CA GLU A 25 9.33 -6.36 -12.12
C GLU A 25 8.53 -7.68 -12.24
N ASN A 26 7.97 -8.14 -11.12
CA ASN A 26 7.08 -9.30 -11.05
C ASN A 26 5.89 -9.05 -10.13
N TRP A 27 4.70 -8.85 -10.68
CA TRP A 27 3.50 -8.59 -9.89
C TRP A 27 2.98 -9.81 -9.14
N ASP A 28 3.23 -11.03 -9.63
CA ASP A 28 2.75 -12.24 -8.96
C ASP A 28 3.48 -12.49 -7.64
N ASP A 29 4.80 -12.28 -7.63
CA ASP A 29 5.61 -12.37 -6.40
C ASP A 29 5.18 -11.31 -5.38
N TYR A 30 4.91 -10.09 -5.85
CA TYR A 30 4.43 -9.01 -5.00
C TYR A 30 3.08 -9.38 -4.34
N ARG A 31 2.12 -9.90 -5.12
CA ARG A 31 0.82 -10.34 -4.60
C ARG A 31 0.96 -11.43 -3.54
N ALA A 32 1.80 -12.44 -3.81
CA ALA A 32 2.06 -13.52 -2.87
C ALA A 32 2.67 -13.01 -1.55
N ALA A 33 3.62 -12.06 -1.63
CA ALA A 33 4.22 -11.44 -0.46
C ALA A 33 3.20 -10.65 0.38
N MET A 34 2.30 -9.88 -0.26
CA MET A 34 1.29 -9.10 0.46
C MET A 34 0.34 -9.98 1.29
N VAL A 35 -0.04 -11.15 0.75
CA VAL A 35 -0.89 -12.13 1.45
C VAL A 35 -0.12 -12.84 2.55
N ALA A 36 1.10 -13.31 2.25
CA ALA A 36 1.94 -14.01 3.23
C ALA A 36 2.25 -13.17 4.47
N GLU A 37 2.43 -11.85 4.28
CA GLU A 37 2.67 -10.90 5.36
C GLU A 37 1.39 -10.32 5.98
N GLY A 38 0.20 -10.63 5.44
CA GLY A 38 -1.08 -10.10 5.92
C GLY A 38 -1.17 -8.57 5.85
N ARG A 39 -0.66 -7.97 4.76
CA ARG A 39 -0.55 -6.51 4.62
C ARG A 39 -1.92 -5.82 4.60
N LEU A 40 -1.91 -4.56 5.05
CA LEU A 40 -3.08 -3.70 5.18
C LEU A 40 -2.82 -2.35 4.52
N VAL A 41 -3.84 -1.81 3.86
CA VAL A 41 -3.86 -0.41 3.44
C VAL A 41 -4.53 0.41 4.53
N ILE A 42 -3.83 1.45 5.00
CA ILE A 42 -4.36 2.41 5.96
C ILE A 42 -4.43 3.76 5.29
N ARG A 43 -5.61 4.39 5.33
CA ARG A 43 -5.85 5.72 4.75
C ARG A 43 -6.06 6.74 5.85
N PHE A 44 -5.18 7.73 5.91
CA PHE A 44 -5.34 8.85 6.82
C PHE A 44 -5.95 10.04 6.07
N ARG A 45 -6.99 10.64 6.66
CA ARG A 45 -7.44 12.00 6.31
C ARG A 45 -7.05 12.91 7.47
N PRO A 46 -5.94 13.66 7.37
CA PRO A 46 -5.53 14.56 8.44
C PRO A 46 -6.62 15.59 8.71
N GLY A 47 -7.13 15.65 9.94
CA GLY A 47 -8.12 16.66 10.37
C GLY A 47 -7.48 17.93 10.92
N HIS A 48 -6.26 17.82 11.46
CA HIS A 48 -5.47 18.92 11.98
C HIS A 48 -3.99 18.57 11.92
N ALA A 49 -3.13 19.57 11.73
CA ALA A 49 -1.68 19.45 11.78
C ALA A 49 -1.11 20.60 12.60
N TYR A 50 -0.18 20.29 13.50
CA TYR A 50 0.52 21.25 14.33
C TYR A 50 2.03 20.96 14.30
N GLY A 51 2.85 21.98 14.48
CA GLY A 51 4.31 21.85 14.47
C GLY A 51 5.01 23.19 14.25
N GLN A 52 6.33 23.19 14.33
CA GLN A 52 7.17 24.34 14.03
C GLN A 52 7.85 24.11 12.67
N LEU A 53 7.51 24.95 11.69
CA LEU A 53 8.17 24.90 10.39
C LEU A 53 9.55 25.57 10.48
N PRO A 54 10.57 25.04 9.78
CA PRO A 54 11.83 25.74 9.64
C PRO A 54 11.57 27.09 8.92
N GLY A 55 12.16 28.16 9.47
CA GLY A 55 12.13 29.50 8.87
C GLY A 55 13.11 29.66 7.72
#